data_AF-A0A971PHE7-F1
#
_entry.id   AF-A0A971PHE7-F1
#
_cell.length_a   1.000
_cell.length_b   1.000
_cell.length_c   1.000
_cell.angle_alpha   90.00
_cell.angle_beta   90.00
_cell.angle_gamma   90.00
#
_symmetry.space_group_name_H-M   'P 1'
#
loop_
_entity.id
_entity.type
_entity.pdbx_description
1 polymer ?
#
loop_
_entity_poly.entity_id
_entity_poly.type
_entity_poly.pdbx_seq_one_letter_code
_entity_poly.pdbx_strand_id
1 'polypeptide(L)'
;MSAIWFGRAAFRGARFTLGFVLLVAVFSSPSAAYEPTVGPTEIPTVTPTPTSTPTEIPTATPTPSPLPEYLVLSAKKEDEDGNVRLHYTCDFQRYDYRGTPVDVYLAAVAGPRFTDDEPFNLGTLFDADEVRIFRADMGTYVSNGVVEGPTFRGAVFTSAESSSLLINTVSSEIYRQPFAFAAAFVRSGTGEFVATDGFPVAGSGIVTPFQYRAVILDRTIHVGDDYDSYMADWEVPNPEGLSIDVRFSMAHVPNGLAVLHGGYWGTYYRNAVYLNGSYLGAIPGLMNGNHWAWSTVYVSPERFREGGNTMGFRDDINPETGHWDNYMAKGWELHYN
;
A
#
# COMPACT_ATOMS: atom_id res chain seq x y z
N MET A 1 -3.48 12.47 30.48
CA MET A 1 -2.92 11.42 29.60
C MET A 1 -3.53 10.10 30.06
N SER A 2 -4.60 9.64 29.41
CA SER A 2 -5.25 8.37 29.76
C SER A 2 -4.52 7.24 29.04
N ALA A 3 -3.94 6.33 29.81
CA ALA A 3 -3.19 5.20 29.30
C ALA A 3 -4.14 4.16 28.68
N ILE A 4 -3.92 3.83 27.41
CA ILE A 4 -4.47 2.63 26.78
C ILE A 4 -3.75 1.43 27.42
N TRP A 5 -4.50 0.51 28.04
CA TRP A 5 -3.94 -0.67 28.70
C TRP A 5 -3.92 -1.84 27.73
N PHE A 6 -2.73 -2.26 27.28
CA PHE A 6 -2.56 -3.43 26.43
C PHE A 6 -2.31 -4.67 27.29
N GLY A 7 -3.35 -5.49 27.48
CA GLY A 7 -3.20 -6.81 28.08
C GLY A 7 -2.55 -7.79 27.10
N ARG A 8 -1.36 -8.31 27.42
CA ARG A 8 -0.76 -9.44 26.70
C ARG A 8 -1.57 -10.71 26.98
N ALA A 9 -2.38 -11.16 26.03
CA ALA A 9 -3.02 -12.48 26.06
C ALA A 9 -2.26 -13.46 25.13
N ALA A 10 -2.01 -14.66 25.65
CA ALA A 10 -1.24 -15.71 24.99
C ALA A 10 -1.96 -16.33 23.77
N PHE A 11 -1.16 -16.69 22.76
CA PHE A 11 -1.55 -17.21 21.46
C PHE A 11 -2.27 -18.57 21.52
N ARG A 12 -3.43 -18.67 20.86
CA ARG A 12 -3.87 -19.86 20.10
C ARG A 12 -4.53 -19.38 18.80
N GLY A 13 -3.93 -19.76 17.66
CA GLY A 13 -4.32 -19.28 16.34
C GLY A 13 -5.65 -19.85 15.87
N ALA A 14 -6.60 -18.96 15.58
CA ALA A 14 -7.71 -19.23 14.66
C ALA A 14 -7.36 -18.57 13.32
N ARG A 15 -7.23 -19.38 12.27
CA ARG A 15 -7.13 -18.91 10.89
C ARG A 15 -8.56 -18.62 10.42
N PHE A 16 -8.85 -17.36 10.08
CA PHE A 16 -10.09 -17.01 9.38
C PHE A 16 -9.81 -17.08 7.88
N THR A 17 -10.44 -18.03 7.21
CA THR A 17 -10.52 -18.05 5.75
C THR A 17 -11.78 -17.29 5.37
N LEU A 18 -11.65 -16.07 4.84
CA LEU A 18 -12.76 -15.43 4.12
C LEU A 18 -12.93 -16.20 2.81
N GLY A 19 -13.85 -17.15 2.79
CA GLY A 19 -14.15 -17.96 1.62
C GLY A 19 -14.93 -17.14 0.60
N PHE A 20 -14.26 -16.71 -0.47
CA PHE A 20 -14.92 -16.39 -1.74
C PHE A 20 -14.27 -17.23 -2.84
N VAL A 21 -14.93 -18.36 -3.15
CA VAL A 21 -14.61 -19.17 -4.32
C VAL A 21 -15.40 -18.61 -5.49
N LEU A 22 -14.77 -17.78 -6.32
CA LEU A 22 -15.29 -17.43 -7.64
C LEU A 22 -14.69 -18.40 -8.66
N LEU A 23 -15.29 -19.57 -8.80
CA LEU A 23 -15.01 -20.52 -9.87
C LEU A 23 -15.79 -20.08 -11.13
N VAL A 24 -15.19 -19.24 -11.97
CA VAL A 24 -15.75 -18.96 -13.30
C VAL A 24 -15.35 -20.10 -14.24
N ALA A 25 -16.20 -21.12 -14.33
CA ALA A 25 -16.13 -22.12 -15.39
C ALA A 25 -16.75 -21.54 -16.67
N VAL A 26 -15.90 -21.15 -17.63
CA VAL A 26 -16.34 -20.75 -18.97
C VAL A 26 -16.70 -22.02 -19.75
N PHE A 27 -17.98 -22.38 -19.75
CA PHE A 27 -18.53 -23.36 -20.68
C PHE A 27 -18.84 -22.68 -22.02
N SER A 28 -17.93 -22.81 -22.98
CA SER A 28 -18.19 -22.50 -24.40
C SER A 28 -19.28 -23.43 -24.93
N SER A 29 -20.45 -22.87 -25.20
CA SER A 29 -21.54 -23.56 -25.91
C SER A 29 -21.41 -23.33 -27.43
N PRO A 30 -21.66 -24.33 -28.28
CA PRO A 30 -21.59 -24.16 -29.72
C PRO A 30 -22.79 -23.36 -30.25
N SER A 31 -22.50 -22.40 -31.12
CA SER A 31 -23.45 -21.62 -31.90
C SER A 31 -24.19 -22.52 -32.90
N ALA A 32 -25.49 -22.69 -32.70
CA ALA A 32 -26.38 -23.29 -33.69
C ALA A 32 -26.93 -22.19 -34.59
N ALA A 33 -26.63 -22.28 -35.89
CA ALA A 33 -27.18 -21.42 -36.93
C ALA A 33 -28.69 -21.68 -37.06
N TYR A 34 -29.49 -20.61 -36.91
CA TYR A 34 -30.93 -20.66 -37.14
C TYR A 34 -31.24 -20.02 -38.50
N GLU A 35 -31.95 -20.77 -39.34
CA GLU A 35 -32.40 -20.36 -40.67
C GLU A 35 -33.75 -19.63 -40.55
N PRO A 36 -33.95 -18.44 -41.15
CA PRO A 36 -35.19 -17.71 -41.01
C PRO A 36 -36.29 -18.27 -41.92
N THR A 37 -37.34 -18.82 -41.32
CA THR A 37 -38.58 -19.20 -42.03
C THR A 37 -39.50 -17.97 -42.14
N VAL A 38 -39.86 -17.60 -43.37
CA VAL A 38 -40.77 -16.49 -43.67
C VAL A 38 -42.22 -16.93 -43.40
N GLY A 39 -42.84 -16.35 -42.36
CA GLY A 39 -44.24 -16.58 -41.99
C GLY A 39 -45.21 -15.59 -42.67
N PRO A 40 -46.50 -15.94 -42.78
CA PRO A 40 -47.49 -15.21 -43.56
C PRO A 40 -47.87 -13.84 -42.96
N THR A 41 -48.15 -12.90 -43.86
CA THR A 41 -48.60 -11.54 -43.60
C THR A 41 -49.97 -11.50 -42.92
N GLU A 42 -50.01 -11.07 -41.66
CA GLU A 42 -51.27 -10.81 -40.95
C GLU A 42 -51.90 -9.47 -41.38
N ILE A 43 -53.23 -9.48 -41.46
CA ILE A 43 -54.10 -8.37 -41.82
C ILE A 43 -54.26 -7.45 -40.60
N PRO A 44 -54.11 -6.12 -40.74
CA PRO A 44 -54.19 -5.21 -39.60
C PRO A 44 -55.61 -5.19 -39.02
N THR A 45 -55.72 -5.67 -37.78
CA THR A 45 -56.92 -5.50 -36.97
C THR A 45 -56.85 -4.14 -36.27
N VAL A 46 -57.92 -3.36 -36.35
CA VAL A 46 -58.00 -2.02 -35.79
C VAL A 46 -58.05 -2.13 -34.25
N THR A 47 -56.91 -1.94 -33.60
CA THR A 47 -56.78 -1.91 -32.14
C THR A 47 -57.40 -0.63 -31.59
N PRO A 48 -58.28 -0.70 -30.57
CA PRO A 48 -58.86 0.48 -29.95
C PRO A 48 -57.76 1.35 -29.31
N THR A 49 -57.81 2.64 -29.57
CA THR A 49 -56.91 3.66 -29.02
C THR A 49 -56.87 3.56 -27.49
N PRO A 50 -55.71 3.32 -26.86
CA PRO A 50 -55.62 3.27 -25.41
C PRO A 50 -55.92 4.65 -24.83
N THR A 51 -56.90 4.71 -23.94
CA THR A 51 -57.17 5.89 -23.10
C THR A 51 -55.91 6.18 -22.29
N SER A 52 -55.39 7.41 -22.39
CA SER A 52 -54.21 7.86 -21.65
C SER A 52 -54.49 7.82 -20.14
N THR A 53 -54.02 6.76 -19.48
CA THR A 53 -53.96 6.70 -18.03
C THR A 53 -52.98 7.78 -17.56
N PRO A 54 -53.37 8.69 -16.63
CA PRO A 54 -52.45 9.68 -16.10
C PRO A 54 -51.22 8.98 -15.52
N THR A 55 -50.06 9.28 -16.09
CA THR A 55 -48.77 8.82 -15.57
C THR A 55 -48.58 9.44 -14.20
N GLU A 56 -48.63 8.62 -13.14
CA GLU A 56 -48.29 9.08 -11.80
C GLU A 56 -46.87 9.65 -11.84
N ILE A 57 -46.74 10.93 -11.51
CA ILE A 57 -45.44 11.58 -11.36
C ILE A 57 -44.75 10.83 -10.22
N PRO A 58 -43.59 10.18 -10.46
CA PRO A 58 -42.88 9.50 -9.39
C PRO A 58 -42.55 10.53 -8.32
N THR A 59 -43.20 10.40 -7.17
CA THR A 59 -42.87 11.17 -5.97
C THR A 59 -41.40 10.90 -5.67
N ALA A 60 -40.57 11.94 -5.62
CA ALA A 60 -39.16 11.79 -5.27
C ALA A 60 -39.07 11.08 -3.91
N THR A 61 -38.61 9.83 -3.94
CA THR A 61 -38.30 9.10 -2.70
C THR A 61 -37.25 9.92 -1.97
N PRO A 62 -37.48 10.31 -0.71
CA PRO A 62 -36.51 11.09 0.03
C PRO A 62 -35.20 10.30 0.06
N THR A 63 -34.12 10.92 -0.42
CA THR A 63 -32.77 10.36 -0.27
C THR A 63 -32.52 10.22 1.23
N PRO A 64 -32.23 9.01 1.74
CA PRO A 64 -31.93 8.85 3.15
C PRO A 64 -30.75 9.76 3.51
N SER A 65 -30.89 10.55 4.56
CA SER A 65 -29.77 11.32 5.11
C SER A 65 -28.64 10.35 5.48
N PRO A 66 -27.37 10.65 5.15
CA PRO A 66 -26.27 9.80 5.54
C PRO A 66 -26.31 9.61 7.06
N LEU A 67 -26.21 8.35 7.50
CA LEU A 67 -26.04 8.03 8.90
C LEU A 67 -24.64 8.50 9.31
N PRO A 68 -24.45 9.04 10.54
CA PRO A 68 -23.12 9.34 11.04
C PRO A 68 -22.32 8.05 11.20
N GLU A 69 -21.04 8.15 10.89
CA GLU A 69 -20.11 7.02 10.87
C GLU A 69 -19.79 6.53 12.29
N TYR A 70 -19.72 5.20 12.47
CA TYR A 70 -19.33 4.60 13.74
C TYR A 70 -17.89 4.94 14.15
N LEU A 71 -17.05 5.24 13.16
CA LEU A 71 -15.64 5.57 13.24
C LEU A 71 -15.33 6.59 12.15
N VAL A 72 -14.83 7.76 12.54
CA VAL A 72 -14.31 8.77 11.61
C VAL A 72 -12.79 8.70 11.67
N LEU A 73 -12.14 8.59 10.52
CA LEU A 73 -10.68 8.66 10.41
C LEU A 73 -10.28 9.94 9.68
N SER A 74 -9.15 10.52 10.06
CA SER A 74 -8.50 11.55 9.27
C SER A 74 -7.00 11.42 9.40
N ALA A 75 -6.29 11.53 8.29
CA ALA A 75 -4.84 11.41 8.27
C ALA A 75 -4.21 12.71 7.75
N LYS A 76 -3.13 13.11 8.40
CA LYS A 76 -2.41 14.33 8.03
C LYS A 76 -0.91 14.10 8.13
N LYS A 77 -0.17 14.60 7.14
CA LYS A 77 1.29 14.71 7.22
C LYS A 77 1.66 15.51 8.48
N GLU A 78 2.46 14.90 9.35
CA GLU A 78 2.90 15.50 10.61
C GLU A 78 4.16 16.33 10.41
N ASP A 79 5.12 15.80 9.65
CA ASP A 79 6.42 16.42 9.39
C ASP A 79 6.95 16.09 7.98
N GLU A 80 8.15 16.60 7.68
CA GLU A 80 8.80 16.42 6.38
C GLU A 80 9.58 15.09 6.25
N ASP A 81 9.71 14.34 7.34
CA ASP A 81 10.45 13.07 7.42
C ASP A 81 9.55 11.86 7.10
N GLY A 82 8.30 12.12 6.67
CA GLY A 82 7.33 11.10 6.29
C GLY A 82 6.53 10.53 7.45
N ASN A 83 6.46 11.20 8.61
CA ASN A 83 5.53 10.81 9.66
C ASN A 83 4.12 11.34 9.34
N VAL A 84 3.12 10.49 9.58
CA VAL A 84 1.71 10.80 9.38
C VAL A 84 0.96 10.56 10.68
N ARG A 85 0.16 11.54 11.08
CA ARG A 85 -0.73 11.42 12.23
C ARG A 85 -2.11 10.99 11.76
N LEU A 86 -2.54 9.82 12.23
CA LEU A 86 -3.87 9.28 12.02
C LEU A 86 -4.73 9.62 13.24
N HIS A 87 -5.68 10.53 13.06
CA HIS A 87 -6.70 10.85 14.05
C HIS A 87 -7.92 9.95 13.86
N TYR A 88 -8.55 9.58 14.97
CA TYR A 88 -9.81 8.84 14.93
C TYR A 88 -10.80 9.38 15.96
N THR A 89 -12.09 9.29 15.62
CA THR A 89 -13.21 9.55 16.52
C THR A 89 -14.22 8.41 16.44
N CYS A 90 -14.71 7.95 17.59
CA CYS A 90 -15.61 6.81 17.74
C CYS A 90 -17.01 7.29 18.18
N ASP A 91 -18.07 6.84 17.53
CA ASP A 91 -19.46 7.07 17.98
C ASP A 91 -19.92 5.94 18.93
N PHE A 92 -19.80 6.19 20.23
CA PHE A 92 -20.30 5.28 21.27
C PHE A 92 -21.77 5.45 21.59
N GLN A 93 -22.46 6.46 21.05
CA GLN A 93 -23.87 6.69 21.33
C GLN A 93 -24.75 5.76 20.51
N ARG A 94 -24.35 5.48 19.26
CA ARG A 94 -25.13 4.66 18.33
C ARG A 94 -24.68 3.21 18.27
N TYR A 95 -23.40 2.96 18.52
CA TYR A 95 -22.82 1.64 18.38
C TYR A 95 -22.33 1.14 19.74
N ASP A 96 -22.82 -0.03 20.14
CA ASP A 96 -22.49 -0.64 21.42
C ASP A 96 -21.18 -1.41 21.35
N TYR A 97 -20.07 -0.68 21.30
CA TYR A 97 -18.72 -1.24 21.43
C TYR A 97 -17.88 -0.53 22.49
N ARG A 98 -18.49 0.41 23.23
CA ARG A 98 -17.84 1.03 24.38
C ARG A 98 -17.66 -0.01 25.49
N GLY A 99 -16.45 -0.09 26.04
CA GLY A 99 -16.11 -1.08 27.07
C GLY A 99 -16.15 -2.54 26.61
N THR A 100 -16.46 -2.79 25.34
CA THR A 100 -16.49 -4.14 24.76
C THR A 100 -15.22 -4.37 23.95
N PRO A 101 -14.54 -5.51 24.09
CA PRO A 101 -13.38 -5.84 23.27
C PRO A 101 -13.73 -5.92 21.79
N VAL A 102 -12.97 -5.17 20.97
CA VAL A 102 -13.03 -5.22 19.51
C VAL A 102 -11.64 -5.50 18.92
N ASP A 103 -11.64 -6.28 17.85
CA ASP A 103 -10.48 -6.50 16.99
C ASP A 103 -10.46 -5.38 15.93
N VAL A 104 -9.39 -4.60 15.92
CA VAL A 104 -9.19 -3.47 15.00
C VAL A 104 -8.27 -3.91 13.88
N TYR A 105 -8.75 -3.82 12.65
CA TYR A 105 -7.95 -3.99 11.45
C TYR A 105 -7.65 -2.60 10.88
N LEU A 106 -6.37 -2.28 10.73
CA LEU A 106 -5.89 -1.06 10.10
C LEU A 106 -5.12 -1.43 8.83
N ALA A 107 -5.39 -0.71 7.75
CA ALA A 107 -4.71 -0.87 6.48
C ALA A 107 -4.28 0.49 5.90
N ALA A 108 -3.22 0.49 5.12
CA ALA A 108 -2.88 1.54 4.17
C ALA A 108 -3.22 1.05 2.77
N VAL A 109 -3.88 1.91 2.00
CA VAL A 109 -4.48 1.57 0.70
C VAL A 109 -3.89 2.49 -0.34
N ALA A 110 -3.11 1.90 -1.25
CA ALA A 110 -2.44 2.63 -2.30
C ALA A 110 -3.30 2.66 -3.57
N GLY A 111 -3.31 3.79 -4.28
CA GLY A 111 -4.26 4.02 -5.37
C GLY A 111 -5.72 3.89 -4.93
N PRO A 112 -6.14 4.54 -3.82
CA PRO A 112 -7.50 4.38 -3.30
C PRO A 112 -8.51 4.90 -4.32
N ARG A 113 -9.56 4.10 -4.57
CA ARG A 113 -10.69 4.45 -5.44
C ARG A 113 -11.87 5.07 -4.69
N PHE A 114 -11.63 5.52 -3.47
CA PHE A 114 -12.63 6.13 -2.59
C PHE A 114 -12.21 7.56 -2.24
N THR A 115 -13.20 8.41 -2.01
CA THR A 115 -13.03 9.80 -1.58
C THR A 115 -13.45 9.97 -0.12
N ASP A 116 -13.03 11.08 0.49
CA ASP A 116 -13.25 11.41 1.90
C ASP A 116 -14.74 11.43 2.31
N ASP A 117 -15.66 11.60 1.36
CA ASP A 117 -17.08 11.81 1.61
C ASP A 117 -18.00 10.61 1.23
N GLU A 118 -17.44 9.48 0.78
CA GLU A 118 -18.26 8.35 0.31
C GLU A 118 -18.27 7.16 1.27
N PRO A 119 -19.46 6.61 1.61
CA PRO A 119 -19.58 5.39 2.39
C PRO A 119 -18.76 4.26 1.76
N PHE A 120 -17.83 3.72 2.54
CA PHE A 120 -16.80 2.83 2.04
C PHE A 120 -17.06 1.38 2.46
N ASN A 121 -17.16 0.47 1.48
CA ASN A 121 -17.35 -0.96 1.72
C ASN A 121 -16.08 -1.75 1.45
N LEU A 122 -16.06 -3.00 1.92
CA LEU A 122 -14.89 -3.87 1.81
C LEU A 122 -14.53 -4.22 0.35
N GLY A 123 -15.50 -4.22 -0.57
CA GLY A 123 -15.23 -4.42 -2.01
C GLY A 123 -14.39 -3.29 -2.59
N THR A 124 -14.77 -2.04 -2.31
CA THR A 124 -14.03 -0.84 -2.76
C THR A 124 -12.60 -0.80 -2.20
N LEU A 125 -12.37 -1.34 -1.00
CA LEU A 125 -11.03 -1.48 -0.42
C LEU A 125 -10.13 -2.35 -1.29
N PHE A 126 -10.65 -3.47 -1.78
CA PHE A 126 -9.90 -4.45 -2.56
C PHE A 126 -9.87 -4.16 -4.06
N ASP A 127 -10.59 -3.14 -4.53
CA ASP A 127 -10.46 -2.59 -5.90
C ASP A 127 -9.25 -1.63 -6.05
N ALA A 128 -8.54 -1.34 -4.96
CA ALA A 128 -7.33 -0.51 -4.95
C ALA A 128 -6.11 -1.24 -5.53
N ASP A 129 -5.06 -0.48 -5.84
CA ASP A 129 -3.85 -1.03 -6.46
C ASP A 129 -3.08 -1.95 -5.50
N GLU A 130 -3.00 -1.57 -4.22
CA GLU A 130 -2.34 -2.36 -3.18
C GLU A 130 -2.99 -2.09 -1.81
N VAL A 131 -3.28 -3.15 -1.05
CA VAL A 131 -3.75 -3.05 0.34
C VAL A 131 -2.68 -3.62 1.26
N ARG A 132 -2.09 -2.77 2.10
CA ARG A 132 -1.12 -3.15 3.13
C ARG A 132 -1.78 -3.16 4.50
N ILE A 133 -1.84 -4.31 5.14
CA ILE A 133 -2.46 -4.47 6.46
C ILE A 133 -1.41 -4.35 7.54
N PHE A 134 -1.70 -3.55 8.57
CA PHE A 134 -0.82 -3.36 9.71
C PHE A 134 -0.89 -4.55 10.68
N ARG A 135 0.27 -4.98 11.12
CA ARG A 135 0.45 -5.92 12.23
C ARG A 135 0.52 -5.16 13.55
N ALA A 136 0.49 -5.89 14.66
CA ALA A 136 0.55 -5.31 16.01
C ALA A 136 1.86 -4.56 16.31
N ASP A 137 2.93 -4.85 15.57
CA ASP A 137 4.23 -4.15 15.64
C ASP A 137 4.31 -2.95 14.70
N MET A 138 3.21 -2.58 14.03
CA MET A 138 3.12 -1.54 13.01
C MET A 138 3.91 -1.80 11.72
N GLY A 139 4.50 -3.00 11.59
CA GLY A 139 4.91 -3.53 10.29
C GLY A 139 3.70 -3.81 9.42
N THR A 140 3.91 -3.96 8.11
CA THR A 140 2.82 -4.23 7.16
C THR A 140 3.05 -5.51 6.36
N TYR A 141 1.99 -6.04 5.78
CA TYR A 141 2.06 -7.06 4.73
C TYR A 141 1.06 -6.71 3.62
N VAL A 142 1.41 -7.04 2.38
CA VAL A 142 0.51 -6.89 1.23
C VAL A 142 -0.55 -7.97 1.31
N SER A 143 -1.83 -7.57 1.31
CA SER A 143 -2.96 -8.49 1.35
C SER A 143 -3.35 -8.92 -0.05
N ASN A 144 -3.44 -10.24 -0.26
CA ASN A 144 -4.02 -10.85 -1.46
C ASN A 144 -5.50 -11.22 -1.23
N GLY A 145 -6.23 -10.37 -0.52
CA GLY A 145 -7.61 -10.64 -0.08
C GLY A 145 -7.72 -11.53 1.17
N VAL A 146 -6.59 -11.91 1.77
CA VAL A 146 -6.53 -12.66 3.04
C VAL A 146 -5.93 -11.78 4.13
N VAL A 147 -6.50 -11.88 5.32
CA VAL A 147 -6.08 -11.12 6.50
C VAL A 147 -5.49 -12.08 7.55
N GLU A 148 -4.23 -11.88 7.93
CA GLU A 148 -3.52 -12.72 8.92
C GLU A 148 -4.08 -12.56 10.34
N GLY A 149 -4.59 -11.37 10.67
CA GLY A 149 -5.16 -11.04 11.98
C GLY A 149 -5.34 -9.53 12.18
N PRO A 150 -5.92 -9.10 13.31
CA PRO A 150 -6.13 -7.70 13.60
C PRO A 150 -4.82 -7.01 13.98
N THR A 151 -4.74 -5.72 13.64
CA THR A 151 -3.68 -4.81 14.09
C THR A 151 -3.71 -4.67 15.61
N PHE A 152 -4.89 -4.48 16.19
CA PHE A 152 -5.09 -4.46 17.65
C PHE A 152 -6.15 -5.47 18.04
N ARG A 153 -5.77 -6.52 18.79
CA ARG A 153 -6.69 -7.55 19.26
C ARG A 153 -7.31 -7.16 20.58
N GLY A 154 -8.63 -7.31 20.71
CA GLY A 154 -9.37 -7.07 21.96
C GLY A 154 -9.18 -5.66 22.52
N ALA A 155 -9.06 -4.66 21.64
CA ALA A 155 -8.99 -3.26 22.02
C ALA A 155 -10.28 -2.85 22.76
N VAL A 156 -10.14 -2.12 23.86
CA VAL A 156 -11.27 -1.66 24.67
C VAL A 156 -11.25 -0.14 24.76
N PHE A 157 -12.31 0.49 24.27
CA PHE A 157 -12.49 1.94 24.32
C PHE A 157 -13.35 2.32 25.52
N THR A 158 -12.76 2.97 26.54
CA THR A 158 -13.42 3.21 27.84
C THR A 158 -14.09 4.59 27.94
N SER A 159 -13.47 5.64 27.43
CA SER A 159 -14.01 7.02 27.57
C SER A 159 -13.53 8.05 26.55
N ALA A 160 -12.43 7.82 25.84
CA ALA A 160 -11.98 8.77 24.82
C ALA A 160 -12.77 8.56 23.54
N GLU A 161 -13.64 9.53 23.22
CA GLU A 161 -14.34 9.60 21.93
C GLU A 161 -13.35 9.83 20.77
N SER A 162 -12.17 10.41 21.02
CA SER A 162 -11.16 10.68 19.99
C SER A 162 -9.73 10.47 20.48
N SER A 163 -8.83 10.07 19.59
CA SER A 163 -7.37 10.05 19.83
C SER A 163 -6.59 10.11 18.52
N SER A 164 -5.27 9.91 18.57
CA SER A 164 -4.41 9.82 17.40
C SER A 164 -3.28 8.81 17.55
N LEU A 165 -2.81 8.29 16.42
CA LEU A 165 -1.64 7.43 16.28
C LEU A 165 -0.62 8.12 15.36
N LEU A 166 0.66 8.11 15.73
CA LEU A 166 1.74 8.54 14.85
C LEU A 166 2.26 7.32 14.08
N ILE A 167 2.33 7.42 12.75
CA ILE A 167 2.76 6.36 11.85
C ILE A 167 3.98 6.85 11.09
N ASN A 168 5.09 6.11 11.19
CA ASN A 168 6.25 6.33 10.34
C ASN A 168 6.05 5.58 9.02
N THR A 169 5.79 6.32 7.93
CA THR A 169 5.41 5.70 6.65
C THR A 169 6.56 4.93 6.00
N VAL A 170 7.81 5.27 6.33
CA VAL A 170 9.02 4.61 5.82
C VAL A 170 9.20 3.25 6.48
N SER A 171 9.13 3.18 7.81
CA SER A 171 9.21 1.92 8.56
C SER A 171 8.05 0.98 8.24
N SER A 172 6.89 1.51 7.87
CA SER A 172 5.72 0.73 7.44
C SER A 172 5.68 0.47 5.92
N GLU A 173 6.70 0.92 5.16
CA GLU A 173 6.84 0.75 3.70
C GLU A 173 5.68 1.30 2.85
N ILE A 174 4.99 2.33 3.34
CA ILE A 174 3.80 2.93 2.70
C ILE A 174 4.08 4.35 2.20
N TYR A 175 5.32 4.68 1.83
CA TYR A 175 5.71 6.05 1.52
C TYR A 175 5.88 6.35 0.03
N ARG A 176 5.94 5.32 -0.82
CA ARG A 176 6.36 5.43 -2.23
C ARG A 176 5.32 6.06 -3.15
N GLN A 177 4.08 6.16 -2.70
CA GLN A 177 2.97 6.73 -3.46
C GLN A 177 1.88 7.24 -2.51
N PRO A 178 0.94 8.08 -2.99
CA PRO A 178 -0.21 8.49 -2.22
C PRO A 178 -1.03 7.27 -1.75
N PHE A 179 -1.54 7.34 -0.53
CA PHE A 179 -2.35 6.29 0.06
C PHE A 179 -3.42 6.86 0.98
N ALA A 180 -4.43 6.06 1.32
CA ALA A 180 -5.39 6.37 2.37
C ALA A 180 -5.33 5.28 3.45
N PHE A 181 -5.63 5.62 4.71
CA PHE A 181 -5.85 4.61 5.73
C PHE A 181 -7.30 4.14 5.70
N ALA A 182 -7.47 2.86 5.98
CA ALA A 182 -8.78 2.23 6.17
C ALA A 182 -8.78 1.46 7.48
N ALA A 183 -9.88 1.51 8.24
CA ALA A 183 -10.03 0.67 9.42
C ALA A 183 -11.42 0.04 9.53
N ALA A 184 -11.45 -1.19 10.05
CA ALA A 184 -12.67 -1.93 10.35
C ALA A 184 -12.61 -2.49 11.76
N PHE A 185 -13.70 -2.35 12.52
CA PHE A 185 -13.82 -2.93 13.86
C PHE A 185 -14.69 -4.18 13.82
N VAL A 186 -14.19 -5.25 14.42
CA VAL A 186 -14.85 -6.55 14.52
C VAL A 186 -15.01 -6.92 15.99
N ARG A 187 -16.18 -7.37 16.41
CA ARG A 187 -16.42 -7.81 17.79
C ARG A 187 -15.59 -9.05 18.08
N SER A 188 -14.68 -8.98 19.06
CA SER A 188 -13.73 -10.09 19.31
C SER A 188 -14.43 -11.40 19.72
N GLY A 189 -15.62 -11.32 20.30
CA GLY A 189 -16.40 -12.49 20.74
C GLY A 189 -17.22 -13.16 19.64
N THR A 190 -17.70 -12.41 18.65
CA THR A 190 -18.62 -12.94 17.61
C THR A 190 -17.98 -13.00 16.23
N GLY A 191 -16.94 -12.21 15.97
CA GLY A 191 -16.36 -12.06 14.63
C GLY A 191 -17.19 -11.19 13.70
N GLU A 192 -18.27 -10.57 14.19
CA GLU A 192 -19.13 -9.69 13.40
C GLU A 192 -18.57 -8.28 13.36
N PHE A 193 -18.79 -7.57 12.26
CA PHE A 193 -18.48 -6.14 12.20
C PHE A 193 -19.28 -5.35 13.22
N VAL A 194 -18.68 -4.30 13.77
CA VAL A 194 -19.35 -3.37 14.67
C VAL A 194 -20.45 -2.60 13.92
N ALA A 195 -20.16 -2.13 12.70
CA ALA A 195 -21.13 -1.52 11.82
C ALA A 195 -21.78 -2.57 10.91
N THR A 196 -23.11 -2.56 10.88
CA THR A 196 -23.96 -3.53 10.17
C THR A 196 -24.84 -2.90 9.08
N ASP A 197 -24.59 -1.62 8.78
CA ASP A 197 -25.28 -0.80 7.77
C ASP A 197 -24.77 -1.03 6.33
N GLY A 198 -23.85 -1.99 6.14
CA GLY A 198 -23.23 -2.30 4.85
C GLY A 198 -21.90 -1.58 4.59
N PHE A 199 -21.50 -0.65 5.47
CA PHE A 199 -20.26 0.13 5.35
C PHE A 199 -19.36 -0.08 6.58
N PRO A 200 -18.80 -1.28 6.75
CA PRO A 200 -18.07 -1.63 7.97
C PRO A 200 -16.68 -0.97 8.06
N VAL A 201 -16.26 -0.19 7.06
CA VAL A 201 -14.90 0.33 6.94
C VAL A 201 -14.91 1.85 6.90
N ALA A 202 -14.11 2.48 7.74
CA ALA A 202 -13.88 3.93 7.71
C ALA A 202 -12.60 4.24 6.93
N GLY A 203 -12.59 5.35 6.18
CA GLY A 203 -11.44 5.84 5.41
C GLY A 203 -10.90 7.16 5.96
N SER A 204 -9.59 7.42 5.83
CA SER A 204 -8.95 8.64 6.35
C SER A 204 -8.83 9.80 5.35
N GLY A 205 -9.20 9.56 4.10
CA GLY A 205 -8.78 10.34 2.95
C GLY A 205 -7.33 10.13 2.52
N ILE A 206 -6.96 10.73 1.38
CA ILE A 206 -5.66 10.54 0.72
C ILE A 206 -4.58 11.39 1.37
N VAL A 207 -3.44 10.77 1.66
CA VAL A 207 -2.22 11.41 2.16
C VAL A 207 -1.06 11.10 1.22
N THR A 208 -0.23 12.11 0.97
CA THR A 208 1.03 11.98 0.24
C THR A 208 2.18 12.30 1.20
N PRO A 209 2.96 11.30 1.67
CA PRO A 209 4.03 11.54 2.64
C PRO A 209 5.19 12.35 2.07
N PHE A 210 5.55 12.07 0.82
CA PHE A 210 6.61 12.74 0.08
C PHE A 210 6.05 13.27 -1.23
N GLN A 211 6.17 14.57 -1.45
CA GLN A 211 5.62 15.25 -2.62
C GLN A 211 6.44 15.03 -3.88
N TYR A 212 7.75 14.77 -3.73
CA TYR A 212 8.69 14.69 -4.83
C TYR A 212 9.37 13.33 -4.88
N ARG A 213 9.58 12.86 -6.10
CA ARG A 213 10.32 11.64 -6.42
C ARG A 213 11.40 11.95 -7.45
N ALA A 214 12.62 11.52 -7.20
CA ALA A 214 13.70 11.53 -8.18
C ALA A 214 14.13 10.10 -8.49
N VAL A 215 14.06 9.71 -9.76
CA VAL A 215 14.59 8.42 -10.21
C VAL A 215 16.10 8.58 -10.41
N ILE A 216 16.88 7.73 -9.74
CA ILE A 216 18.33 7.73 -9.84
C ILE A 216 18.77 6.64 -10.81
N LEU A 217 18.34 5.40 -10.58
CA LEU A 217 18.55 4.27 -11.48
C LEU A 217 17.19 3.74 -11.96
N ASP A 218 16.91 3.91 -13.24
CA ASP A 218 15.75 3.34 -13.94
C ASP A 218 16.05 1.98 -14.59
N ARG A 219 17.31 1.54 -14.53
CA ARG A 219 17.82 0.28 -15.07
C ARG A 219 18.64 -0.48 -14.03
N THR A 220 18.95 -1.72 -14.36
CA THR A 220 19.94 -2.52 -13.63
C THR A 220 21.35 -2.17 -14.10
N ILE A 221 22.28 -2.06 -13.16
CA ILE A 221 23.72 -1.94 -13.38
C ILE A 221 24.44 -3.13 -12.73
N HIS A 222 25.60 -3.51 -13.27
CA HIS A 222 26.52 -4.47 -12.65
C HIS A 222 27.82 -3.75 -12.30
N VAL A 223 28.12 -3.66 -11.00
CA VAL A 223 29.36 -3.10 -10.45
C VAL A 223 30.28 -4.25 -10.11
N GLY A 224 31.49 -4.26 -10.67
CA GLY A 224 32.38 -5.42 -10.66
C GLY A 224 33.67 -5.22 -11.45
N ASP A 225 34.64 -6.12 -11.29
CA ASP A 225 35.87 -6.21 -12.08
C ASP A 225 35.73 -7.12 -13.30
N ASP A 226 35.28 -8.35 -13.09
CA ASP A 226 35.36 -9.43 -14.07
C ASP A 226 34.06 -10.25 -14.14
N TYR A 227 33.84 -10.83 -15.31
CA TYR A 227 32.76 -11.80 -15.52
C TYR A 227 33.17 -13.18 -14.98
N ASP A 228 32.35 -13.75 -14.09
CA ASP A 228 32.41 -15.16 -13.73
C ASP A 228 31.27 -15.96 -14.38
N SER A 229 31.52 -17.25 -14.65
CA SER A 229 30.53 -18.12 -15.29
C SER A 229 29.22 -18.28 -14.53
N TYR A 230 29.23 -18.11 -13.20
CA TYR A 230 27.99 -18.16 -12.40
C TYR A 230 27.11 -16.91 -12.57
N MET A 231 27.63 -15.83 -13.17
CA MET A 231 26.89 -14.60 -13.47
C MET A 231 26.17 -14.68 -14.81
N ALA A 232 26.31 -15.77 -15.57
CA ALA A 232 25.69 -15.92 -16.90
C ALA A 232 24.18 -15.65 -16.90
N ASP A 233 23.50 -16.00 -15.81
CA ASP A 233 22.05 -15.87 -15.64
C ASP A 233 21.65 -14.57 -14.91
N TRP A 234 22.59 -13.67 -14.64
CA TRP A 234 22.29 -12.36 -14.05
C TRP A 234 21.56 -11.47 -15.06
N GLU A 235 20.79 -10.51 -14.54
CA GLU A 235 20.04 -9.56 -15.37
C GLU A 235 20.99 -8.71 -16.24
N VAL A 236 22.14 -8.35 -15.67
CA VAL A 236 23.28 -7.73 -16.36
C VAL A 236 24.52 -8.57 -16.03
N PRO A 237 24.93 -9.51 -16.90
CA PRO A 237 26.04 -10.43 -16.60
C PRO A 237 27.42 -9.80 -16.62
N ASN A 238 27.63 -8.77 -17.45
CA ASN A 238 28.94 -8.18 -17.65
C ASN A 238 29.10 -6.95 -16.76
N PRO A 239 30.17 -6.85 -15.95
CA PRO A 239 30.44 -5.66 -15.16
C PRO A 239 30.60 -4.42 -16.04
N GLU A 240 29.96 -3.32 -15.64
CA GLU A 240 30.14 -2.01 -16.28
C GLU A 240 31.34 -1.25 -15.70
N GLY A 241 31.86 -1.71 -14.58
CA GLY A 241 33.09 -1.26 -13.95
C GLY A 241 33.03 -1.28 -12.42
N LEU A 242 34.19 -1.07 -11.79
CA LEU A 242 34.38 -0.99 -10.33
C LEU A 242 33.67 0.20 -9.68
N SER A 243 33.22 1.13 -10.50
CA SER A 243 32.83 2.47 -10.08
C SER A 243 31.87 3.06 -11.11
N ILE A 244 30.60 3.18 -10.74
CA ILE A 244 29.55 3.71 -11.61
C ILE A 244 28.97 4.96 -10.98
N ASP A 245 29.01 6.07 -11.73
CA ASP A 245 28.41 7.34 -11.33
C ASP A 245 27.14 7.61 -12.12
N VAL A 246 26.05 7.84 -11.39
CA VAL A 246 24.72 8.10 -11.94
C VAL A 246 24.31 9.52 -11.59
N ARG A 247 23.98 10.30 -12.61
CA ARG A 247 23.55 11.70 -12.45
C ARG A 247 22.04 11.79 -12.41
N PHE A 248 21.53 12.58 -11.49
CA PHE A 248 20.10 12.91 -11.39
C PHE A 248 19.93 14.38 -11.03
N SER A 249 18.73 14.92 -11.22
CA SER A 249 18.43 16.31 -10.88
C SER A 249 17.30 16.39 -9.85
N MET A 250 17.39 17.37 -8.96
CA MET A 250 16.36 17.70 -7.98
C MET A 250 15.90 19.13 -8.17
N ALA A 251 14.60 19.37 -7.98
CA ALA A 251 14.02 20.70 -8.10
C ALA A 251 14.49 21.64 -6.98
N HIS A 252 14.70 21.08 -5.79
CA HIS A 252 15.18 21.77 -4.59
C HIS A 252 15.85 20.75 -3.65
N VAL A 253 16.59 21.26 -2.66
CA VAL A 253 17.11 20.44 -1.56
C VAL A 253 15.96 20.04 -0.64
N PRO A 254 15.94 18.80 -0.10
CA PRO A 254 14.89 18.36 0.83
C PRO A 254 14.72 19.28 2.04
N ASN A 255 13.48 19.56 2.43
CA ASN A 255 13.13 20.33 3.63
C ASN A 255 13.29 19.52 4.92
N GLY A 256 13.32 18.19 4.81
CA GLY A 256 13.56 17.22 5.89
C GLY A 256 14.34 16.02 5.36
N LEU A 257 14.38 14.92 6.11
CA LEU A 257 15.06 13.71 5.68
C LEU A 257 14.46 13.20 4.36
N ALA A 258 15.31 12.94 3.37
CA ALA A 258 14.92 12.24 2.16
C ALA A 258 15.02 10.72 2.36
N VAL A 259 14.21 9.95 1.65
CA VAL A 259 14.21 8.49 1.71
C VAL A 259 14.79 7.96 0.42
N LEU A 260 15.95 7.31 0.52
CA LEU A 260 16.59 6.61 -0.57
C LEU A 260 16.21 5.14 -0.52
N HIS A 261 15.70 4.62 -1.63
CA HIS A 261 15.27 3.23 -1.76
C HIS A 261 15.87 2.62 -3.01
N GLY A 262 16.29 1.36 -2.95
CA GLY A 262 16.80 0.67 -4.13
C GLY A 262 17.09 -0.80 -3.91
N GLY A 263 17.14 -1.53 -5.01
CA GLY A 263 17.42 -2.96 -5.05
C GLY A 263 18.89 -3.26 -5.24
N TYR A 264 19.34 -4.36 -4.66
CA TYR A 264 20.67 -4.91 -4.85
C TYR A 264 20.67 -6.45 -4.89
N TRP A 265 21.67 -7.04 -5.54
CA TRP A 265 21.81 -8.48 -5.73
C TRP A 265 23.27 -8.90 -5.68
N GLY A 266 23.56 -10.07 -5.09
CA GLY A 266 24.81 -10.79 -5.31
C GLY A 266 26.03 -10.31 -4.52
N THR A 267 25.87 -9.36 -3.60
CA THR A 267 27.00 -8.78 -2.87
C THR A 267 27.51 -9.66 -1.71
N TYR A 268 28.83 -9.87 -1.68
CA TYR A 268 29.56 -10.53 -0.60
C TYR A 268 30.19 -9.56 0.40
N TYR A 269 30.47 -8.32 -0.03
CA TYR A 269 31.19 -7.32 0.73
C TYR A 269 30.33 -6.09 1.04
N ARG A 270 30.94 -5.04 1.59
CA ARG A 270 30.26 -3.80 2.01
C ARG A 270 30.42 -2.74 0.92
N ASN A 271 29.76 -2.97 -0.22
CA ASN A 271 29.85 -2.08 -1.37
C ASN A 271 29.37 -0.67 -1.04
N ALA A 272 30.27 0.29 -1.19
CA ALA A 272 30.05 1.66 -0.75
C ALA A 272 29.18 2.45 -1.73
N VAL A 273 28.28 3.24 -1.15
CA VAL A 273 27.40 4.16 -1.87
C VAL A 273 27.75 5.59 -1.50
N TYR A 274 27.87 6.45 -2.50
CA TYR A 274 28.25 7.85 -2.36
C TYR A 274 27.17 8.76 -2.94
N LEU A 275 27.03 9.95 -2.37
CA LEU A 275 26.23 11.04 -2.93
C LEU A 275 27.06 12.31 -2.92
N ASN A 276 27.21 12.91 -4.10
CA ASN A 276 28.01 14.11 -4.32
C ASN A 276 29.45 13.98 -3.75
N GLY A 277 30.03 12.78 -3.88
CA GLY A 277 31.35 12.42 -3.35
C GLY A 277 31.40 12.12 -1.85
N SER A 278 30.31 12.30 -1.11
CA SER A 278 30.23 11.92 0.31
C SER A 278 29.77 10.48 0.48
N TYR A 279 30.44 9.73 1.36
CA TYR A 279 30.00 8.38 1.73
C TYR A 279 28.65 8.43 2.43
N LEU A 280 27.68 7.67 1.92
CA LEU A 280 26.35 7.53 2.51
C LEU A 280 26.24 6.27 3.39
N GLY A 281 26.88 5.19 2.97
CA GLY A 281 26.76 3.90 3.62
C GLY A 281 27.24 2.79 2.70
N ALA A 282 27.07 1.55 3.15
CA ALA A 282 27.37 0.37 2.37
C ALA A 282 26.10 -0.45 2.15
N ILE A 283 25.99 -1.03 0.97
CA ILE A 283 25.00 -2.07 0.69
C ILE A 283 25.30 -3.23 1.64
N PRO A 284 24.29 -3.76 2.37
CA PRO A 284 24.51 -4.88 3.27
C PRO A 284 25.01 -6.10 2.50
N GLY A 285 26.16 -6.64 2.90
CA GLY A 285 26.63 -7.92 2.40
C GLY A 285 25.63 -9.02 2.72
N LEU A 286 25.14 -9.72 1.71
CA LEU A 286 24.23 -10.86 1.83
C LEU A 286 24.89 -12.06 1.20
N MET A 287 25.71 -12.77 1.98
CA MET A 287 26.43 -13.96 1.52
C MET A 287 25.48 -14.93 0.79
N ASN A 288 25.71 -15.12 -0.51
CA ASN A 288 25.09 -16.15 -1.37
C ASN A 288 23.56 -16.08 -1.52
N GLY A 289 22.95 -14.91 -1.35
CA GLY A 289 21.51 -14.79 -1.47
C GLY A 289 20.97 -15.14 -2.87
N ASN A 290 21.69 -14.75 -3.94
CA ASN A 290 21.22 -14.81 -5.34
C ASN A 290 19.73 -14.48 -5.46
N HIS A 291 19.29 -13.43 -4.76
CA HIS A 291 17.96 -12.88 -4.79
C HIS A 291 18.05 -11.37 -4.65
N TRP A 292 17.05 -10.67 -5.17
CA TRP A 292 16.94 -9.23 -5.00
C TRP A 292 16.59 -8.92 -3.55
N ALA A 293 17.45 -8.14 -2.91
CA ALA A 293 17.15 -7.48 -1.64
C ALA A 293 16.89 -5.99 -1.91
N TRP A 294 16.18 -5.35 -0.99
CA TRP A 294 15.83 -3.94 -1.09
C TRP A 294 16.32 -3.22 0.16
N SER A 295 16.93 -2.05 -0.04
CA SER A 295 17.38 -1.17 1.03
C SER A 295 16.52 0.08 1.07
N THR A 296 16.33 0.61 2.27
CA THR A 296 15.69 1.91 2.51
C THR A 296 16.51 2.64 3.57
N VAL A 297 16.94 3.87 3.28
CA VAL A 297 17.75 4.67 4.21
C VAL A 297 17.35 6.14 4.17
N TYR A 298 17.37 6.79 5.33
CA TYR A 298 17.23 8.24 5.41
C TYR A 298 18.52 8.95 5.02
N VAL A 299 18.42 9.97 4.19
CA VAL A 299 19.53 10.81 3.75
C VAL A 299 19.25 12.24 4.17
N SER A 300 20.20 12.83 4.88
CA SER A 300 20.05 14.17 5.42
C SER A 300 20.16 15.25 4.33
N PRO A 301 19.38 16.35 4.40
CA PRO A 301 19.35 17.43 3.41
C PRO A 301 20.72 17.97 2.98
N GLU A 302 21.68 18.08 3.90
CA GLU A 302 23.00 18.65 3.62
C GLU A 302 23.85 17.84 2.63
N ARG A 303 23.41 16.62 2.28
CA ARG A 303 24.06 15.79 1.26
C ARG A 303 23.65 16.17 -0.16
N PHE A 304 22.55 16.90 -0.32
CA PHE A 304 21.98 17.25 -1.61
C PHE A 304 22.36 18.67 -2.05
N ARG A 305 22.20 18.91 -3.35
CA ARG A 305 22.30 20.24 -3.97
C ARG A 305 21.08 20.44 -4.85
N GLU A 306 20.65 21.68 -4.97
CA GLU A 306 19.65 22.05 -5.97
C GLU A 306 20.21 21.80 -7.39
N GLY A 307 19.38 21.26 -8.28
CA GLY A 307 19.81 20.86 -9.61
C GLY A 307 20.57 19.53 -9.61
N GLY A 308 21.76 19.50 -10.23
CA GLY A 308 22.49 18.28 -10.53
C GLY A 308 23.17 17.63 -9.32
N ASN A 309 22.87 16.35 -9.10
CA ASN A 309 23.46 15.49 -8.10
C ASN A 309 24.11 14.26 -8.77
N THR A 310 25.07 13.62 -8.08
CA THR A 310 25.71 12.39 -8.56
C THR A 310 25.72 11.34 -7.46
N MET A 311 25.14 10.17 -7.76
CA MET A 311 25.19 9.01 -6.90
C MET A 311 26.25 8.03 -7.42
N GLY A 312 27.20 7.66 -6.57
CA GLY A 312 28.28 6.76 -6.91
C GLY A 312 28.06 5.38 -6.28
N PHE A 313 28.06 4.35 -7.11
CA PHE A 313 28.10 2.95 -6.70
C PHE A 313 29.54 2.48 -6.84
N ARG A 314 30.10 1.94 -5.76
CA ARG A 314 31.49 1.49 -5.71
C ARG A 314 31.54 0.05 -5.25
N ASP A 315 32.48 -0.63 -5.85
CA ASP A 315 32.85 -1.97 -5.46
C ASP A 315 33.80 -1.96 -4.28
N ASP A 316 33.83 -3.04 -3.51
CA ASP A 316 34.77 -3.27 -2.42
C ASP A 316 35.73 -4.42 -2.80
N ILE A 317 36.95 -4.40 -2.26
CA ILE A 317 37.98 -5.39 -2.61
C ILE A 317 38.15 -6.38 -1.46
N ASN A 318 38.19 -7.67 -1.78
CA ASN A 318 38.62 -8.67 -0.82
C ASN A 318 40.11 -8.48 -0.53
N PRO A 319 40.50 -8.13 0.72
CA PRO A 319 41.90 -7.87 1.03
C PRO A 319 42.78 -9.12 1.01
N GLU A 320 42.20 -10.32 1.10
CA GLU A 320 42.92 -11.60 1.11
C GLU A 320 43.22 -12.09 -0.31
N THR A 321 42.27 -11.93 -1.23
CA THR A 321 42.38 -12.45 -2.59
C THR A 321 42.71 -11.39 -3.63
N GLY A 322 42.47 -10.11 -3.32
CA GLY A 322 42.59 -8.99 -4.26
C GLY A 322 41.47 -8.95 -5.31
N HIS A 323 40.47 -9.82 -5.22
CA HIS A 323 39.31 -9.81 -6.11
C HIS A 323 38.27 -8.79 -5.62
N TRP A 324 37.66 -8.08 -6.55
CA TRP A 324 36.56 -7.17 -6.23
C TRP A 324 35.25 -7.94 -6.01
N ASP A 325 34.27 -7.32 -5.34
CA ASP A 325 32.91 -7.89 -5.31
C ASP A 325 32.34 -7.90 -6.72
N ASN A 326 31.22 -8.57 -6.87
CA ASN A 326 30.37 -8.37 -8.03
C ASN A 326 28.94 -8.27 -7.54
N TYR A 327 28.27 -7.18 -7.88
CA TYR A 327 26.87 -7.00 -7.50
C TYR A 327 26.09 -6.25 -8.56
N MET A 328 24.77 -6.47 -8.56
CA MET A 328 23.86 -5.65 -9.34
C MET A 328 23.10 -4.68 -8.43
N ALA A 329 22.78 -3.50 -8.97
CA ALA A 329 21.93 -2.51 -8.34
C ALA A 329 20.83 -2.08 -9.32
N LYS A 330 19.61 -1.84 -8.83
CA LYS A 330 18.50 -1.40 -9.69
C LYS A 330 17.43 -0.61 -8.95
N GLY A 331 16.66 0.17 -9.71
CA GLY A 331 15.45 0.83 -9.21
C GLY A 331 15.74 1.81 -8.05
N TRP A 332 16.90 2.46 -8.06
CA TRP A 332 17.23 3.41 -7.01
C TRP A 332 16.46 4.71 -7.22
N GLU A 333 15.76 5.14 -6.20
CA GLU A 333 14.92 6.33 -6.20
C GLU A 333 14.99 7.06 -4.87
N LEU A 334 14.70 8.35 -4.93
CA LEU A 334 14.65 9.24 -3.79
C LEU A 334 13.24 9.80 -3.64
N HIS A 335 12.71 9.77 -2.43
CA HIS A 335 11.45 10.41 -2.04
C HIS A 335 11.76 11.54 -1.06
N TYR A 336 11.22 12.73 -1.30
CA TYR A 336 11.52 13.91 -0.50
C TYR A 336 10.38 14.94 -0.54
N ASN A 337 10.46 15.92 0.36
CA ASN A 337 9.61 17.10 0.41
C ASN A 337 10.45 18.38 0.26
#